data_AF-A0A6M0ETD4-F1
#
_entry.id   AF-A0A6M0ETD4-F1
#
_cell.length_a   1.000
_cell.length_b   1.000
_cell.length_c   1.000
_cell.angle_alpha   90.00
_cell.angle_beta   90.00
_cell.angle_gamma   90.00
#
_symmetry.space_group_name_H-M   'P 1'
#
loop_
_entity.id
_entity.type
_entity.pdbx_description
1 polymer ?
#
loop_
_entity_poly.entity_id
_entity_poly.type
_entity_poly.pdbx_seq_one_letter_code
_entity_poly.pdbx_strand_id
1 'polypeptide(L)'
;MNEDPCINQYFQLGTKDREIHLNLSLKAVRIYFRKTNNYEEFSELITGNVTYEMAGKAGWCHMHPVTVKLAGPTDKGLINFVVFCPMREIGFHSDHYKKNGEKTLIPGNESAGCIRIPDRESGRFFDLVQNGDCVRIYKRPFWRSPTFAGCIQSEHCSL
;
A
#
# COMPACT_ATOMS: atom_id res chain seq x y z
N MET A 1 -1.44 -13.12 -23.19
CA MET A 1 -1.19 -12.32 -21.98
C MET A 1 -0.75 -10.95 -22.46
N ASN A 2 -1.50 -9.89 -22.16
CA ASN A 2 -1.03 -8.54 -22.46
C ASN A 2 0.11 -8.24 -21.49
N GLU A 3 1.31 -8.05 -22.04
CA GLU A 3 2.49 -7.65 -21.29
C GLU A 3 2.18 -6.37 -20.51
N ASP A 4 2.71 -6.29 -19.29
CA ASP A 4 2.61 -5.08 -18.50
C ASP A 4 3.21 -3.91 -19.30
N PRO A 5 2.45 -2.86 -19.65
CA PRO A 5 2.93 -1.78 -20.50
C PRO A 5 4.05 -0.94 -19.85
N CYS A 6 4.27 -1.15 -18.55
CA CYS A 6 5.32 -0.53 -17.77
C CYS A 6 6.56 -1.43 -17.63
N ILE A 7 6.57 -2.61 -18.25
CA ILE A 7 7.64 -3.60 -18.05
C ILE A 7 9.03 -3.04 -18.37
N ASN A 8 9.13 -2.16 -19.37
CA ASN A 8 10.37 -1.49 -19.77
C ASN A 8 10.81 -0.35 -18.82
N GLN A 9 9.93 0.07 -17.90
CA GLN A 9 10.23 1.10 -16.89
C GLN A 9 10.62 0.46 -15.55
N TYR A 10 10.43 -0.85 -15.40
CA TYR A 10 10.74 -1.55 -14.17
C TYR A 10 12.21 -1.91 -14.09
N PHE A 11 12.79 -1.61 -12.93
CA PHE A 11 14.14 -2.01 -12.60
C PHE A 11 14.14 -3.43 -12.01
N GLN A 12 15.13 -4.25 -12.38
CA GLN A 12 15.33 -5.58 -11.78
C GLN A 12 14.05 -6.44 -11.74
N LEU A 13 13.43 -6.67 -12.90
CA LEU A 13 12.26 -7.56 -13.05
C LEU A 13 12.52 -8.92 -12.41
N GLY A 14 11.53 -9.46 -11.71
CA GLY A 14 11.63 -10.79 -11.13
C GLY A 14 12.77 -10.94 -10.11
N THR A 15 13.03 -9.93 -9.29
CA THR A 15 14.05 -10.01 -8.21
C THR A 15 13.45 -9.96 -6.81
N LYS A 16 12.23 -9.45 -6.66
CA LYS A 16 11.52 -9.43 -5.38
C LYS A 16 10.80 -10.75 -5.12
N ASP A 17 10.69 -11.11 -3.85
CA ASP A 17 9.88 -12.26 -3.41
C ASP A 17 8.40 -11.89 -3.24
N ARG A 18 8.10 -10.59 -3.07
CA ARG A 18 6.75 -10.06 -2.89
C ARG A 18 6.53 -8.77 -3.67
N GLU A 19 5.29 -8.54 -4.08
CA GLU A 19 4.82 -7.28 -4.65
C GLU A 19 3.44 -6.93 -4.07
N ILE A 20 3.22 -5.67 -3.72
CA ILE A 20 1.97 -5.20 -3.11
C ILE A 20 1.23 -4.37 -4.15
N HIS A 21 -0.01 -4.74 -4.47
CA HIS A 21 -0.85 -3.97 -5.37
C HIS A 21 -1.99 -3.32 -4.60
N LEU A 22 -2.03 -1.98 -4.56
CA LEU A 22 -3.15 -1.19 -4.07
C LEU A 22 -4.03 -0.77 -5.25
N ASN A 23 -5.23 -1.35 -5.33
CA ASN A 23 -6.21 -0.99 -6.35
C ASN A 23 -7.31 -0.10 -5.76
N LEU A 24 -7.27 1.17 -6.12
CA LEU A 24 -8.17 2.20 -5.61
C LEU A 24 -9.61 2.05 -6.12
N SER A 25 -9.82 1.48 -7.31
CA SER A 25 -11.17 1.24 -7.84
C SER A 25 -11.87 0.09 -7.13
N LEU A 26 -11.10 -0.95 -6.76
CA LEU A 26 -11.63 -2.11 -6.05
C LEU A 26 -11.64 -1.91 -4.52
N LYS A 27 -11.05 -0.82 -4.03
CA LYS A 27 -10.83 -0.55 -2.59
C LYS A 27 -10.23 -1.77 -1.88
N ALA A 28 -9.18 -2.32 -2.49
CA ALA A 28 -8.52 -3.52 -2.01
C ALA A 28 -7.01 -3.45 -2.25
N VAL A 29 -6.27 -4.22 -1.45
CA VAL A 29 -4.82 -4.42 -1.60
C VAL A 29 -4.53 -5.92 -1.65
N ARG A 30 -3.66 -6.32 -2.56
CA ARG A 30 -3.13 -7.68 -2.66
C ARG A 30 -1.64 -7.70 -2.35
N ILE A 31 -1.19 -8.70 -1.60
CA ILE A 31 0.23 -9.05 -1.45
C ILE A 31 0.46 -10.32 -2.25
N TYR A 32 1.22 -10.22 -3.33
CA TYR A 32 1.59 -11.35 -4.17
C TYR A 32 2.88 -11.98 -3.68
N PHE A 33 2.95 -13.31 -3.72
CA PHE A 33 4.12 -14.09 -3.31
C PHE A 33 4.68 -14.85 -4.50
N ARG A 34 5.92 -14.52 -4.90
CA ARG A 34 6.53 -15.11 -6.10
C ARG A 34 6.72 -16.63 -5.98
N LYS A 35 7.23 -17.09 -4.83
CA LYS A 35 7.61 -18.50 -4.62
C LYS A 35 6.42 -19.45 -4.68
N THR A 36 5.26 -19.02 -4.21
CA THR A 36 4.04 -19.83 -4.14
C THR A 36 3.06 -19.53 -5.25
N ASN A 37 3.28 -18.46 -6.02
CA ASN A 37 2.36 -17.96 -7.04
C ASN A 37 0.93 -17.69 -6.51
N ASN A 38 0.83 -17.33 -5.22
CA ASN A 38 -0.42 -17.01 -4.55
C ASN A 38 -0.47 -15.52 -4.14
N TYR A 39 -1.62 -15.08 -3.67
CA TYR A 39 -1.79 -13.76 -3.08
C TYR A 39 -2.65 -13.80 -1.83
N GLU A 40 -2.45 -12.81 -0.96
CA GLU A 40 -3.35 -12.47 0.15
C GLU A 40 -4.07 -11.17 -0.20
N GLU A 41 -5.40 -11.13 -0.04
CA GLU A 41 -6.22 -9.95 -0.33
C GLU A 41 -6.81 -9.34 0.95
N PHE A 42 -6.85 -8.02 0.96
CA PHE A 42 -7.46 -7.21 2.01
C PHE A 42 -8.39 -6.20 1.34
N SER A 43 -9.68 -6.29 1.63
CA SER A 43 -10.74 -5.49 1.01
C SER A 43 -11.30 -4.45 2.00
N GLU A 44 -12.35 -3.74 1.58
CA GLU A 44 -13.04 -2.72 2.39
C GLU A 44 -12.10 -1.57 2.83
N LEU A 45 -11.12 -1.25 1.99
CA LEU A 45 -10.16 -0.20 2.29
C LEU A 45 -10.82 1.18 2.26
N ILE A 46 -10.46 2.01 3.24
CA ILE A 46 -10.74 3.46 3.20
C ILE A 46 -9.50 4.17 2.71
N THR A 47 -9.60 4.80 1.55
CA THR A 47 -8.48 5.51 0.90
C THR A 47 -8.68 7.02 0.96
N GLY A 48 -7.60 7.80 0.83
CA GLY A 48 -7.68 9.26 0.79
C GLY A 48 -7.46 9.87 -0.59
N ASN A 49 -7.98 11.08 -0.79
CA ASN A 49 -7.89 11.81 -2.07
C ASN A 49 -6.43 12.01 -2.53
N VAL A 50 -5.50 12.23 -1.59
CA VAL A 50 -4.07 12.38 -1.92
C VAL A 50 -3.50 11.12 -2.59
N THR A 51 -3.89 9.93 -2.15
CA THR A 51 -3.47 8.67 -2.80
C THR A 51 -4.11 8.50 -4.17
N TYR A 52 -5.36 8.96 -4.36
CA TYR A 52 -5.98 9.02 -5.69
C TYR A 52 -5.23 9.92 -6.64
N GLU A 53 -4.85 11.12 -6.19
CA GLU A 53 -4.08 12.07 -6.99
C GLU A 53 -2.70 11.51 -7.34
N MET A 54 -2.02 10.86 -6.39
CA MET A 54 -0.75 10.19 -6.65
C MET A 54 -0.89 9.11 -7.73
N ALA A 55 -1.92 8.26 -7.63
CA ALA A 55 -2.18 7.23 -8.65
C ALA A 55 -2.55 7.82 -10.01
N GLY A 56 -3.19 8.99 -10.03
CA GLY A 56 -3.49 9.74 -11.26
C GLY A 56 -2.23 10.30 -11.93
N LYS A 57 -1.40 11.01 -11.16
CA LYS A 57 -0.16 11.67 -11.64
C LYS A 57 0.93 10.69 -12.03
N ALA A 58 1.14 9.66 -11.21
CA ALA A 58 2.09 8.59 -11.49
C ALA A 58 1.61 7.68 -12.63
N GLY A 59 0.34 7.80 -13.03
CA GLY A 59 -0.28 6.86 -13.93
C GLY A 59 -0.19 5.42 -13.40
N TRP A 60 -0.02 4.49 -14.31
CA TRP A 60 -0.01 3.06 -14.02
C TRP A 60 1.37 2.47 -13.69
N CYS A 61 2.49 3.18 -13.79
CA CYS A 61 3.82 2.53 -13.78
C CYS A 61 4.60 2.61 -12.48
N HIS A 62 4.19 3.41 -11.49
CA HIS A 62 5.05 3.62 -10.33
C HIS A 62 4.86 2.58 -9.23
N MET A 63 5.96 2.31 -8.54
CA MET A 63 6.02 1.50 -7.33
C MET A 63 6.81 2.24 -6.27
N HIS A 64 6.37 2.14 -5.03
CA HIS A 64 6.98 2.77 -3.87
C HIS A 64 7.52 1.70 -2.92
N PRO A 65 8.78 1.79 -2.46
CA PRO A 65 9.26 0.86 -1.45
C PRO A 65 8.55 1.12 -0.12
N VAL A 66 8.20 0.07 0.61
CA VAL A 66 7.88 0.17 2.04
C VAL A 66 9.15 0.60 2.77
N THR A 67 9.13 1.77 3.38
CA THR A 67 10.31 2.36 4.03
C THR A 67 10.39 2.06 5.51
N VAL A 68 9.24 2.02 6.19
CA VAL A 68 9.18 1.74 7.62
C VAL A 68 7.87 1.08 8.00
N LYS A 69 7.94 0.25 9.04
CA LYS A 69 6.81 -0.39 9.72
C LYS A 69 6.81 0.01 11.20
N LEU A 70 5.70 0.51 11.69
CA LEU A 70 5.49 0.93 13.07
C LEU A 70 4.26 0.21 13.62
N ALA A 71 4.45 -0.72 14.55
CA ALA A 71 3.32 -1.44 15.19
C ALA A 71 2.38 -0.46 15.92
N GLY A 72 2.93 0.64 16.43
CA GLY A 72 2.20 1.71 17.09
C GLY A 72 1.87 1.42 18.56
N PRO A 73 1.11 2.31 19.22
CA PRO A 73 0.60 3.56 18.66
C PRO A 73 1.72 4.53 18.29
N THR A 74 1.61 5.18 17.13
CA THR A 74 2.47 6.34 16.81
C THR A 74 2.03 7.56 17.65
N ASP A 75 2.76 8.68 17.57
CA ASP A 75 2.37 9.94 18.23
C ASP A 75 0.98 10.45 17.79
N LYS A 76 0.52 10.02 16.61
CA LYS A 76 -0.82 10.31 16.06
C LYS A 76 -1.86 9.23 16.44
N GLY A 77 -1.47 8.24 17.24
CA GLY A 77 -2.31 7.11 17.65
C GLY A 77 -2.47 6.01 16.60
N LEU A 78 -1.74 6.06 15.48
CA LEU A 78 -1.88 5.06 14.41
C LEU A 78 -1.31 3.71 14.84
N ILE A 79 -2.00 2.63 14.46
CA ILE A 79 -1.65 1.25 14.79
C ILE A 79 -1.34 0.52 13.48
N ASN A 80 -0.36 -0.38 13.49
CA ASN A 80 0.01 -1.21 12.35
C ASN A 80 0.38 -0.37 11.10
N PHE A 81 1.15 0.69 11.29
CA PHE A 81 1.45 1.66 10.24
C PHE A 81 2.61 1.19 9.34
N VAL A 82 2.32 0.98 8.05
CA VAL A 82 3.26 0.59 7.01
C VAL A 82 3.42 1.76 6.04
N VAL A 83 4.57 2.42 6.06
CA VAL A 83 4.83 3.64 5.28
C VAL A 83 5.48 3.29 3.96
N PHE A 84 4.94 3.82 2.85
CA PHE A 84 5.55 3.73 1.51
C PHE A 84 5.83 5.11 0.90
N CYS A 85 5.38 6.18 1.56
CA CYS A 85 5.57 7.55 1.11
C CYS A 85 5.97 8.44 2.30
N PRO A 86 7.21 8.32 2.80
CA PRO A 86 7.61 8.91 4.08
C PRO A 86 7.50 10.44 4.11
N MET A 87 7.88 11.11 3.02
CA MET A 87 7.85 12.58 2.90
C MET A 87 6.44 13.19 3.00
N ARG A 88 5.40 12.43 2.65
CA ARG A 88 3.98 12.84 2.81
C ARG A 88 3.30 12.09 3.97
N GLU A 89 4.06 11.27 4.70
CA GLU A 89 3.59 10.36 5.74
C GLU A 89 2.40 9.48 5.29
N ILE A 90 2.42 8.99 4.05
CA ILE A 90 1.36 8.11 3.52
C ILE A 90 1.78 6.65 3.66
N GLY A 91 0.83 5.85 4.14
CA GLY A 91 1.00 4.43 4.35
C GLY A 91 -0.33 3.71 4.58
N PHE A 92 -0.24 2.44 4.95
CA PHE A 92 -1.36 1.63 5.40
C PHE A 92 -1.41 1.62 6.92
N HIS A 93 -2.58 1.74 7.54
CA HIS A 93 -2.74 1.56 8.98
C HIS A 93 -4.13 1.00 9.32
N SER A 94 -4.35 0.60 10.58
CA SER A 94 -5.70 0.22 11.05
C SER A 94 -6.70 1.37 10.88
N ASP A 95 -7.94 1.08 10.53
CA ASP A 95 -9.05 2.05 10.61
C ASP A 95 -9.39 2.47 12.05
N HIS A 96 -8.73 1.90 13.04
CA HIS A 96 -8.75 2.34 14.43
C HIS A 96 -7.45 3.04 14.82
N TYR A 97 -7.57 3.98 15.75
CA TYR A 97 -6.44 4.60 16.44
C TYR A 97 -6.51 4.28 17.93
N LYS A 98 -5.35 4.32 18.61
CA LYS A 98 -5.26 4.13 20.06
C LYS A 98 -4.82 5.42 20.73
N LYS A 99 -5.61 5.91 21.68
CA LYS A 99 -5.31 7.10 22.50
C LYS A 99 -5.66 6.80 23.95
N ASN A 100 -4.74 7.11 24.87
CA ASN A 100 -4.91 6.87 26.30
C ASN A 100 -5.26 5.41 26.66
N GLY A 101 -4.76 4.44 25.89
CA GLY A 101 -5.06 3.02 26.09
C GLY A 101 -6.32 2.52 25.40
N GLU A 102 -7.24 3.43 25.03
CA GLU A 102 -8.50 3.10 24.36
C GLU A 102 -8.31 3.04 22.84
N LYS A 103 -8.97 2.05 22.23
CA LYS A 103 -8.95 1.83 20.79
C LYS A 103 -10.29 2.26 20.19
N THR A 104 -10.26 3.18 19.25
CA THR A 104 -11.46 3.82 18.71
C THR A 104 -11.41 3.87 17.19
N LEU A 105 -12.56 3.68 16.55
CA LEU A 105 -12.71 3.83 15.11
C LEU A 105 -12.38 5.27 14.68
N ILE A 106 -11.58 5.43 13.62
CA ILE A 106 -11.33 6.72 13.01
C ILE A 106 -12.57 7.10 12.19
N PRO A 107 -13.23 8.24 12.47
CA PRO A 107 -14.46 8.60 11.78
C PRO A 107 -14.25 8.91 10.28
N GLY A 108 -15.34 8.82 9.53
CA GLY A 108 -15.42 9.17 8.12
C GLY A 108 -15.10 8.02 7.15
N ASN A 109 -15.65 8.12 5.95
CA ASN A 109 -15.53 7.11 4.89
C ASN A 109 -14.35 7.39 3.94
N GLU A 110 -13.53 8.39 4.25
CA GLU A 110 -12.35 8.81 3.50
C GLU A 110 -11.22 9.20 4.46
N SER A 111 -9.99 9.04 4.01
CA SER A 111 -8.81 9.52 4.73
C SER A 111 -8.23 10.78 4.08
N ALA A 112 -7.32 11.48 4.78
CA ALA A 112 -6.58 12.59 4.18
C ALA A 112 -5.54 12.11 3.14
N GLY A 113 -5.08 10.86 3.22
CA GLY A 113 -4.08 10.31 2.31
C GLY A 113 -3.83 8.82 2.52
N CYS A 114 -3.66 8.38 3.76
CA CYS A 114 -3.39 6.99 4.10
C CYS A 114 -4.46 5.99 3.64
N ILE A 115 -4.10 4.72 3.66
CA ILE A 115 -5.00 3.61 3.40
C ILE A 115 -5.36 2.99 4.74
N ARG A 116 -6.62 3.09 5.14
CA ARG A 116 -7.11 2.41 6.34
C ARG A 116 -7.54 1.00 5.96
N ILE A 117 -6.97 0.04 6.68
CA ILE A 117 -7.32 -1.39 6.60
C ILE A 117 -8.26 -1.69 7.76
N PRO A 118 -9.37 -2.42 7.55
CA PRO A 118 -10.24 -2.85 8.63
C PRO A 118 -9.43 -3.44 9.79
N ASP A 119 -9.69 -3.00 11.01
CA ASP A 119 -8.86 -3.32 12.16
C ASP A 119 -8.62 -4.82 12.36
N ARG A 120 -9.66 -5.63 12.11
CA ARG A 120 -9.64 -7.10 12.17
C ARG A 120 -8.59 -7.74 11.26
N GLU A 121 -8.22 -7.06 10.17
CA GLU A 121 -7.22 -7.52 9.21
C GLU A 121 -5.88 -6.80 9.33
N SER A 122 -5.86 -5.61 9.96
CA SER A 122 -4.70 -4.71 9.96
C SER A 122 -3.42 -5.34 10.51
N GLY A 123 -3.54 -6.18 11.56
CA GLY A 123 -2.41 -6.89 12.14
C GLY A 123 -1.84 -7.93 11.18
N ARG A 124 -2.71 -8.72 10.54
CA ARG A 124 -2.31 -9.72 9.53
C ARG A 124 -1.63 -9.07 8.33
N PHE A 125 -2.16 -7.96 7.83
CA PHE A 125 -1.51 -7.18 6.77
C PHE A 125 -0.12 -6.72 7.21
N PHE A 126 -0.03 -6.13 8.41
CA PHE A 126 1.23 -5.65 8.96
C PHE A 126 2.27 -6.75 9.06
N ASP A 127 1.92 -7.93 9.53
CA ASP A 127 2.87 -9.05 9.69
C ASP A 127 3.39 -9.58 8.36
N LEU A 128 2.56 -9.58 7.31
CA LEU A 128 2.95 -10.04 5.97
C LEU A 128 3.88 -9.08 5.22
N VAL A 129 3.67 -7.77 5.38
CA VAL A 129 4.47 -6.76 4.67
C VAL A 129 5.88 -6.67 5.26
N GLN A 130 6.88 -6.48 4.41
CA GLN A 130 8.27 -6.26 4.83
C GLN A 130 8.81 -4.92 4.31
N ASN A 131 9.80 -4.36 5.02
CA ASN A 131 10.56 -3.23 4.52
C ASN A 131 11.21 -3.59 3.17
N GLY A 132 11.12 -2.69 2.20
CA GLY A 132 11.61 -2.90 0.84
C GLY A 132 10.68 -3.67 -0.09
N ASP A 133 9.51 -4.14 0.37
CA ASP A 133 8.44 -4.59 -0.51
C ASP A 133 7.96 -3.42 -1.39
N CYS A 134 7.60 -3.70 -2.64
CA CYS A 134 7.22 -2.68 -3.60
C CYS A 134 5.70 -2.53 -3.67
N VAL A 135 5.20 -1.34 -3.37
CA VAL A 135 3.79 -0.96 -3.40
C VAL A 135 3.47 -0.28 -4.72
N ARG A 136 2.72 -0.97 -5.56
CA ARG A 136 2.16 -0.46 -6.79
C ARG A 136 0.77 0.11 -6.52
N ILE A 137 0.52 1.34 -6.96
CA ILE A 137 -0.75 2.04 -6.72
C ILE A 137 -1.41 2.35 -8.06
N TYR A 138 -2.69 1.98 -8.22
CA TYR A 138 -3.42 2.29 -9.45
C TYR A 138 -4.94 2.28 -9.26
N LYS A 139 -5.66 2.85 -10.23
CA LYS A 139 -7.13 2.91 -10.27
C LYS A 139 -7.65 2.19 -11.52
N ARG A 140 -8.05 0.92 -11.41
CA ARG A 140 -8.54 0.10 -12.54
C ARG A 140 -9.62 -0.90 -12.11
N PRO A 141 -10.55 -1.28 -12.99
CA PRO A 141 -11.61 -2.24 -12.66
C PRO A 141 -11.11 -3.69 -12.50
N PHE A 142 -9.82 -3.95 -12.69
CA PHE A 142 -9.22 -5.28 -12.61
C PHE A 142 -7.82 -5.22 -11.96
N TRP A 143 -7.36 -6.39 -11.50
CA TRP A 143 -6.00 -6.59 -11.02
C TRP A 143 -5.00 -6.72 -12.16
N ARG A 144 -3.77 -6.30 -11.91
CA ARG A 144 -2.64 -6.53 -12.82
C ARG A 144 -1.85 -7.76 -12.38
N SER A 145 -1.14 -8.37 -13.33
CA SER A 145 -0.15 -9.39 -13.02
C SER A 145 1.02 -8.78 -12.25
N PRO A 146 1.51 -9.42 -11.18
CA PRO A 146 2.72 -8.98 -10.50
C PRO A 146 3.92 -9.17 -11.43
N THR A 147 4.90 -8.29 -11.29
CA THR A 147 6.17 -8.30 -12.04
C THR A 147 7.36 -8.70 -11.18
N PHE A 148 7.19 -8.62 -9.86
CA PHE A 148 8.20 -8.84 -8.84
C PHE A 148 9.47 -8.00 -9.08
N ALA A 149 9.27 -6.79 -9.60
CA ALA A 149 10.32 -5.86 -9.92
C ALA A 149 10.82 -5.09 -8.69
N GLY A 150 12.03 -4.54 -8.79
CA GLY A 150 12.53 -3.54 -7.86
C GLY A 150 11.76 -2.21 -7.98
N CYS A 151 11.83 -1.41 -6.93
CA CYS A 151 11.23 -0.08 -6.86
C CYS A 151 12.21 0.91 -6.23
N ILE A 152 12.07 2.16 -6.65
CA ILE A 152 12.81 3.31 -6.12
C ILE A 152 11.77 4.28 -5.58
N GLN A 153 12.12 5.05 -4.55
CA GLN A 153 11.23 6.08 -4.05
C GLN A 153 10.89 7.06 -5.19
N SER A 154 9.61 7.09 -5.56
CA SER A 154 9.10 7.95 -6.62
C SER A 154 9.08 9.42 -6.20
N GLU A 155 9.31 10.32 -7.14
CA GLU A 155 9.10 11.77 -6.99
C GLU A 155 7.66 12.12 -6.64
N HIS A 156 6.68 11.26 -6.93
CA HIS A 156 5.27 11.49 -6.53
C HIS A 156 5.04 11.42 -5.02
N CYS A 157 6.08 11.08 -4.27
CA CYS A 157 6.15 11.25 -2.83
C CYS A 157 6.88 12.50 -2.37
N SER A 158 7.34 13.40 -3.25
CA SER A 158 7.89 14.69 -2.83
C SER A 158 6.79 15.64 -2.33
N LEU A 159 7.19 16.60 -1.50
CA LEU A 159 6.33 17.70 -1.03
C LEU A 159 5.99 18.66 -2.16
#